data_AF-A0A2A5CF06-F1
#
_entry.id   AF-A0A2A5CF06-F1
#
_cell.length_a   1.000
_cell.length_b   1.000
_cell.length_c   1.000
_cell.angle_alpha   90.00
_cell.angle_beta   90.00
_cell.angle_gamma   90.00
#
_symmetry.space_group_name_H-M   'P 1'
#
loop_
_entity.id
_entity.type
_entity.pdbx_description
1 polymer ?
#
loop_
_entity_poly.entity_id
_entity_poly.type
_entity_poly.pdbx_seq_one_letter_code
_entity_poly.pdbx_strand_id
1 'polypeptide(L)'
;MIFLEKENHTLGSRILLRSAIETLALLIYSNQKMESIVSTSQGFHEFSDTTSRLLLGSRNNSTELSSINILTALQKCEKRYEGIMKLYEDLSESSHPNWEGVCLTYTKTDRENFITYFENRWLEKFGNSQIDIIKTLMVIFETEYNDIWTKNFESFEIWIQENDDMLEASK
;
A
#
# COMPACT_ATOMS: atom_id res chain seq x y z
N MET A 1 1.73 11.64 9.51
CA MET A 1 2.98 10.87 9.66
C MET A 1 4.10 11.72 10.24
N ILE A 2 4.67 12.69 9.50
CA ILE A 2 5.80 13.53 10.00
C ILE A 2 5.49 14.23 11.33
N PHE A 3 4.28 14.81 11.47
CA PHE A 3 3.87 15.43 12.74
C PHE A 3 3.84 14.43 13.91
N LEU A 4 3.34 13.22 13.68
CA LEU A 4 3.30 12.18 14.72
C LEU A 4 4.70 11.76 15.15
N GLU A 5 5.66 11.66 14.23
CA GLU A 5 7.05 11.40 14.60
C GLU A 5 7.64 12.52 15.47
N LYS A 6 7.36 13.79 15.15
CA LYS A 6 7.83 14.93 15.94
C LYS A 6 7.26 14.92 17.37
N GLU A 7 6.03 14.46 17.54
CA GLU A 7 5.36 14.33 18.84
C GLU A 7 5.61 12.96 19.53
N ASN A 8 6.58 12.17 19.05
CA ASN A 8 6.91 10.83 19.57
C ASN A 8 5.75 9.82 19.53
N HIS A 9 4.76 10.03 18.66
CA HIS A 9 3.67 9.10 18.37
C HIS A 9 4.06 8.10 17.27
N THR A 10 5.21 7.44 17.47
CA THR A 10 5.88 6.59 16.49
C THR A 10 5.01 5.41 16.02
N LEU A 11 4.26 4.74 16.91
CA LEU A 11 3.32 3.68 16.50
C LEU A 11 2.24 4.22 15.54
N GLY A 12 1.64 5.35 15.87
CA GLY A 12 0.60 5.96 15.03
C GLY A 12 1.13 6.37 13.66
N SER A 13 2.37 6.88 13.60
CA SER A 13 3.04 7.16 12.34
C SER A 13 3.27 5.90 11.50
N ARG A 14 3.75 4.80 12.09
CA ARG A 14 3.97 3.51 11.39
C ARG A 14 2.69 2.91 10.83
N ILE A 15 1.60 2.96 11.60
CA ILE A 15 0.28 2.50 11.13
C ILE A 15 -0.16 3.30 9.90
N LEU A 16 -0.05 4.64 9.96
CA LEU A 16 -0.38 5.48 8.81
C LEU A 16 0.54 5.24 7.62
N LEU A 17 1.84 5.00 7.87
CA LEU A 17 2.82 4.70 6.83
C LEU A 17 2.51 3.39 6.11
N ARG A 18 2.14 2.36 6.88
CA ARG A 18 1.64 1.09 6.34
C ARG A 18 0.43 1.31 5.44
N SER A 19 -0.59 2.05 5.92
CA SER A 19 -1.78 2.36 5.13
C SER A 19 -1.48 3.20 3.88
N ALA A 20 -0.51 4.12 3.95
CA ALA A 20 -0.07 4.90 2.80
C ALA A 20 0.58 4.01 1.72
N ILE A 21 1.37 3.00 2.11
CA ILE A 21 1.92 2.00 1.18
C ILE A 21 0.80 1.21 0.51
N GLU A 22 -0.22 0.81 1.26
CA GLU A 22 -1.38 0.10 0.68
C GLU A 22 -2.09 0.95 -0.38
N THR A 23 -2.32 2.23 -0.09
CA THR A 23 -2.95 3.17 -1.05
C THR A 23 -2.07 3.38 -2.28
N LEU A 24 -0.77 3.58 -2.10
CA LEU A 24 0.18 3.72 -3.19
C LEU A 24 0.23 2.45 -4.06
N ALA A 25 0.16 1.27 -3.45
CA ALA A 25 0.14 0.01 -4.17
C ALA A 25 -1.09 -0.12 -5.07
N LEU A 26 -2.26 0.37 -4.62
CA LEU A 26 -3.47 0.39 -5.45
C LEU A 26 -3.35 1.35 -6.64
N LEU A 27 -2.72 2.51 -6.46
CA LEU A 27 -2.44 3.45 -7.54
C LEU A 27 -1.54 2.83 -8.60
N ILE A 28 -0.38 2.28 -8.19
CA ILE A 28 0.58 1.62 -9.08
C ILE A 28 -0.08 0.45 -9.80
N TYR A 29 -0.84 -0.38 -9.09
CA TYR A 29 -1.53 -1.53 -9.68
C TYR A 29 -2.56 -1.10 -10.74
N SER A 30 -3.30 -0.02 -10.49
CA SER A 30 -4.25 0.55 -11.46
C SER A 30 -3.51 1.09 -12.69
N ASN A 31 -2.41 1.82 -12.48
CA ASN A 31 -1.54 2.33 -13.56
C ASN A 31 -1.02 1.19 -14.45
N GLN A 32 -0.51 0.11 -13.86
CA GLN A 32 -0.01 -1.06 -14.59
C GLN A 32 -1.11 -1.76 -15.40
N LYS A 33 -2.35 -1.82 -14.87
CA LYS A 33 -3.47 -2.42 -15.59
C LYS A 33 -3.90 -1.59 -16.78
N MET A 34 -4.03 -0.27 -16.64
CA MET A 34 -4.32 0.63 -17.77
C MET A 34 -3.25 0.52 -18.86
N GLU A 35 -1.98 0.56 -18.48
CA GLU A 35 -0.84 0.37 -19.39
C GLU A 35 -0.89 -0.98 -20.12
N SER A 36 -1.24 -2.05 -19.41
CA SER A 36 -1.38 -3.39 -19.99
C SER A 36 -2.48 -3.47 -21.04
N ILE A 37 -3.62 -2.81 -20.84
CA ILE A 37 -4.73 -2.83 -21.81
C ILE A 37 -4.32 -2.09 -23.08
N VAL A 38 -3.77 -0.89 -22.95
CA VAL A 38 -3.32 -0.08 -24.09
C VAL A 38 -2.25 -0.81 -24.91
N SER A 39 -1.32 -1.51 -24.24
CA SER A 39 -0.21 -2.19 -24.91
C SER A 39 -0.54 -3.55 -25.53
N THR A 40 -1.54 -4.27 -24.99
CA THR A 40 -1.88 -5.63 -25.45
C THR A 40 -3.24 -5.72 -26.16
N SER A 41 -4.05 -4.68 -26.08
CA SER A 41 -5.45 -4.63 -26.53
C SER A 41 -6.32 -5.74 -25.94
N GLN A 42 -5.97 -6.25 -24.75
CA GLN A 42 -6.69 -7.31 -24.05
C GLN A 42 -6.96 -6.94 -22.59
N GLY A 43 -7.97 -7.59 -22.00
CA GLY A 43 -8.21 -7.53 -20.56
C GLY A 43 -9.04 -6.34 -20.06
N PHE A 44 -9.74 -5.60 -20.93
CA PHE A 44 -10.63 -4.51 -20.51
C PHE A 44 -11.72 -4.98 -19.53
N HIS A 45 -12.41 -6.08 -19.82
CA HIS A 45 -13.44 -6.61 -18.91
C HIS A 45 -12.86 -7.11 -17.58
N GLU A 46 -11.67 -7.72 -17.61
CA GLU A 46 -10.95 -8.10 -16.38
C GLU A 46 -10.55 -6.86 -15.57
N PHE A 47 -10.13 -5.79 -16.25
CA PHE A 47 -9.86 -4.51 -15.60
C PHE A 47 -11.11 -3.92 -14.98
N SER A 48 -12.24 -3.90 -15.68
CA SER A 48 -13.52 -3.44 -15.17
C SER A 48 -13.94 -4.20 -13.90
N ASP A 49 -13.86 -5.54 -13.90
CA ASP A 49 -14.08 -6.37 -12.71
C ASP A 49 -13.09 -6.00 -11.59
N THR A 50 -11.82 -5.85 -11.93
CA THR A 50 -10.76 -5.48 -10.98
C THR A 50 -11.07 -4.14 -10.31
N THR A 51 -11.37 -3.08 -11.07
CA THR A 51 -11.72 -1.77 -10.52
C THR A 51 -13.00 -1.81 -9.68
N SER A 52 -14.00 -2.58 -10.11
CA SER A 52 -15.24 -2.76 -9.35
C SER A 52 -14.96 -3.41 -7.98
N ARG A 53 -14.11 -4.44 -7.95
CA ARG A 53 -13.70 -5.11 -6.70
C ARG A 53 -12.77 -4.27 -5.84
N LEU A 54 -11.96 -3.38 -6.41
CA LEU A 54 -11.15 -2.42 -5.67
C LEU A 54 -12.02 -1.38 -4.96
N LEU A 55 -13.05 -0.87 -5.63
CA LEU A 55 -13.90 0.21 -5.12
C LEU A 55 -15.03 -0.29 -4.20
N LEU A 56 -15.66 -1.40 -4.58
CA LEU A 56 -16.90 -1.89 -3.95
C LEU A 56 -16.70 -3.22 -3.23
N GLY A 57 -15.52 -3.84 -3.31
CA GLY A 57 -15.29 -5.14 -2.71
C GLY A 57 -15.27 -5.10 -1.18
N SER A 58 -15.85 -6.10 -0.54
CA SER A 58 -15.86 -6.25 0.92
C SER A 58 -15.34 -7.63 1.35
N ARG A 59 -14.96 -7.75 2.63
CA ARG A 59 -14.61 -9.06 3.26
C ARG A 59 -15.67 -9.55 4.25
N ASN A 60 -16.54 -8.66 4.70
CA ASN A 60 -17.61 -8.93 5.64
C ASN A 60 -18.97 -9.11 4.95
N ASN A 61 -18.97 -9.30 3.62
CA ASN A 61 -20.16 -9.46 2.79
C ASN A 61 -21.13 -8.27 2.89
N SER A 62 -20.63 -7.05 3.13
CA SER A 62 -21.45 -5.83 3.04
C SER A 62 -21.80 -5.47 1.60
N THR A 63 -21.09 -6.07 0.64
CA THR A 63 -21.33 -5.99 -0.80
C THR A 63 -21.19 -7.39 -1.40
N GLU A 64 -21.73 -7.59 -2.61
CA GLU A 64 -21.64 -8.87 -3.33
C GLU A 64 -20.23 -9.15 -3.89
N LEU A 65 -19.41 -8.10 -4.03
CA LEU A 65 -18.07 -8.18 -4.56
C LEU A 65 -17.06 -8.50 -3.45
N SER A 66 -16.16 -9.45 -3.72
CA SER A 66 -15.05 -9.77 -2.82
C SER A 66 -13.89 -8.80 -3.02
N SER A 67 -13.43 -8.17 -1.94
CA SER A 67 -12.26 -7.28 -1.95
C SER A 67 -11.01 -7.98 -2.49
N ILE A 68 -10.21 -7.28 -3.29
CA ILE A 68 -8.90 -7.78 -3.70
C ILE A 68 -7.94 -7.77 -2.50
N ASN A 69 -7.10 -8.80 -2.39
CA ASN A 69 -6.08 -8.85 -1.35
C ASN A 69 -4.98 -7.82 -1.66
N ILE A 70 -4.70 -6.93 -0.70
CA ILE A 70 -3.66 -5.91 -0.85
C ILE A 70 -2.28 -6.50 -1.15
N LEU A 71 -1.97 -7.71 -0.65
CA LEU A 71 -0.71 -8.40 -0.94
C LEU A 71 -0.56 -8.71 -2.44
N THR A 72 -1.68 -8.95 -3.14
CA THR A 72 -1.66 -9.17 -4.59
C THR A 72 -1.23 -7.90 -5.33
N ALA A 73 -1.72 -6.73 -4.91
CA ALA A 73 -1.28 -5.45 -5.48
C ALA A 73 0.19 -5.18 -5.15
N LEU A 74 0.61 -5.40 -3.90
CA LEU A 74 2.00 -5.20 -3.45
C LEU A 74 3.00 -6.08 -4.22
N GLN A 75 2.67 -7.34 -4.49
CA GLN A 75 3.51 -8.23 -5.30
C GLN A 75 3.74 -7.72 -6.73
N LYS A 76 2.77 -6.98 -7.29
CA LYS A 76 2.90 -6.35 -8.61
C LYS A 76 3.72 -5.05 -8.52
N CYS A 77 3.60 -4.32 -7.42
CA CYS A 77 4.37 -3.11 -7.14
C CYS A 77 5.85 -3.42 -6.91
N GLU A 78 6.18 -4.53 -6.23
CA GLU A 78 7.55 -4.96 -5.96
C GLU A 78 8.41 -5.07 -7.22
N LYS A 79 7.79 -5.44 -8.36
CA LYS A 79 8.49 -5.52 -9.64
C LYS A 79 8.93 -4.16 -10.18
N ARG A 80 8.24 -3.08 -9.81
CA ARG A 80 8.52 -1.71 -10.24
C ARG A 80 9.36 -0.96 -9.20
N TYR A 81 9.08 -1.19 -7.93
CA TYR A 81 9.77 -0.59 -6.79
C TYR A 81 10.20 -1.69 -5.82
N GLU A 82 11.41 -2.20 -6.04
CA GLU A 82 12.01 -3.24 -5.20
C GLU A 82 12.11 -2.78 -3.74
N GLY A 83 11.73 -3.66 -2.82
CA GLY A 83 11.76 -3.40 -1.38
C GLY A 83 10.47 -2.85 -0.79
N ILE A 84 9.44 -2.48 -1.60
CA ILE A 84 8.14 -2.06 -1.08
C ILE A 84 7.48 -3.17 -0.25
N MET A 85 7.57 -4.42 -0.70
CA MET A 85 6.99 -5.56 0.02
C MET A 85 7.65 -5.73 1.38
N LYS A 86 8.99 -5.72 1.42
CA LYS A 86 9.75 -5.83 2.67
C LYS A 86 9.40 -4.70 3.63
N LEU A 87 9.33 -3.47 3.12
CA LEU A 87 8.95 -2.33 3.93
C LEU A 87 7.54 -2.47 4.51
N TYR A 88 6.58 -2.95 3.72
CA TYR A 88 5.24 -3.24 4.18
C TYR A 88 5.21 -4.33 5.26
N GLU A 89 5.99 -5.40 5.10
CA GLU A 89 6.10 -6.50 6.07
C GLU A 89 6.70 -6.00 7.40
N ASP A 90 7.80 -5.25 7.35
CA ASP A 90 8.46 -4.66 8.54
C ASP A 90 7.52 -3.70 9.29
N LEU A 91 6.72 -2.91 8.57
CA LEU A 91 5.72 -2.04 9.18
C LEU A 91 4.55 -2.84 9.76
N SER A 92 4.11 -3.90 9.07
CA SER A 92 3.03 -4.77 9.52
C SER A 92 3.39 -5.53 10.78
N GLU A 93 4.60 -6.08 10.89
CA GLU A 93 5.06 -6.81 12.07
C GLU A 93 4.96 -5.93 13.32
N SER A 94 5.54 -4.72 13.27
CA SER A 94 5.43 -3.79 14.40
C SER A 94 4.00 -3.30 14.67
N SER A 95 3.13 -3.20 13.67
CA SER A 95 1.78 -2.62 13.84
C SER A 95 0.77 -3.56 14.53
N HIS A 96 1.07 -4.84 14.65
CA HIS A 96 0.17 -5.84 15.24
C HIS A 96 0.48 -6.08 16.71
N PRO A 97 -0.49 -6.60 17.50
CA PRO A 97 -0.26 -6.96 18.90
C PRO A 97 0.51 -8.30 19.02
N ASN A 98 1.64 -8.42 18.33
CA ASN A 98 2.55 -9.58 18.35
C ASN A 98 3.78 -9.28 19.23
N TRP A 99 4.82 -10.11 19.10
CA TRP A 99 6.05 -9.92 19.87
C TRP A 99 6.71 -8.57 19.59
N GLU A 100 6.76 -8.10 18.34
CA GLU A 100 7.40 -6.82 18.01
C GLU A 100 6.55 -5.62 18.48
N GLY A 101 5.25 -5.64 18.17
CA GLY A 101 4.34 -4.54 18.53
C GLY A 101 3.95 -4.46 20.01
N VAL A 102 4.18 -5.52 20.80
CA VAL A 102 3.92 -5.54 22.25
C VAL A 102 5.19 -5.75 23.05
N CYS A 103 5.80 -6.93 22.96
CA CYS A 103 6.91 -7.29 23.85
C CYS A 103 8.14 -6.41 23.60
N LEU A 104 8.57 -6.25 22.35
CA LEU A 104 9.78 -5.48 22.02
C LEU A 104 9.63 -3.99 22.36
N THR A 105 8.45 -3.43 22.14
CA THR A 105 8.20 -1.98 22.19
C THR A 105 7.59 -1.51 23.51
N TYR A 106 7.02 -2.39 24.32
CA TYR A 106 6.47 -2.03 25.63
C TYR A 106 7.16 -2.70 26.83
N THR A 107 8.20 -3.51 26.61
CA THR A 107 8.92 -4.15 27.71
C THR A 107 10.43 -3.94 27.63
N LYS A 108 11.08 -3.90 28.79
CA LYS A 108 12.52 -3.97 28.96
C LYS A 108 12.84 -4.99 30.05
N THR A 109 13.53 -6.06 29.68
CA THR A 109 13.89 -7.13 30.60
C THR A 109 15.32 -6.96 31.11
N ASP A 110 15.47 -6.88 32.43
CA ASP A 110 16.73 -7.05 33.14
C ASP A 110 16.84 -8.52 33.56
N ARG A 111 17.66 -9.28 32.82
CA ARG A 111 17.83 -10.72 33.02
C ARG A 111 18.68 -11.05 34.24
N GLU A 112 19.53 -10.14 34.69
CA GLU A 112 20.43 -10.37 35.83
C GLU A 112 19.64 -10.32 37.14
N ASN A 113 18.73 -9.35 37.25
CA ASN A 113 17.89 -9.16 38.44
C ASN A 113 16.52 -9.85 38.33
N PHE A 114 16.23 -10.53 37.21
CA PHE A 114 14.91 -11.13 36.92
C PHE A 114 13.75 -10.14 36.95
N ILE A 115 13.99 -8.89 36.49
CA ILE A 115 12.99 -7.81 36.48
C ILE A 115 12.53 -7.54 35.05
N THR A 116 11.23 -7.31 34.86
CA THR A 116 10.69 -6.77 33.60
C THR A 116 10.03 -5.42 33.87
N TYR A 117 10.51 -4.39 33.19
CA TYR A 117 9.93 -3.06 33.18
C TYR A 117 8.94 -2.94 32.02
N PHE A 118 7.79 -2.34 32.27
CA PHE A 118 6.80 -2.02 31.24
C PHE A 118 6.86 -0.52 30.95
N GLU A 119 7.31 -0.15 29.76
CA GLU A 119 7.56 1.24 29.37
C GLU A 119 7.39 1.40 27.86
N ASN A 120 6.97 2.57 27.37
CA ASN A 120 6.86 2.83 25.94
C ASN A 120 8.25 3.09 25.33
N ARG A 121 8.70 2.21 24.46
CA ARG A 121 10.02 2.22 23.81
C ARG A 121 9.94 2.41 22.30
N TRP A 122 8.80 2.84 21.78
CA TRP A 122 8.60 3.00 20.34
C TRP A 122 9.63 3.93 19.70
N LEU A 123 9.89 5.08 20.33
CA LEU A 123 10.90 6.03 19.86
C LEU A 123 12.31 5.44 19.87
N GLU A 124 12.67 4.71 20.93
CA GLU A 124 13.97 4.03 21.05
C GLU A 124 14.19 3.02 19.92
N LYS A 125 13.14 2.24 19.58
CA LYS A 125 13.23 1.18 18.58
C LYS A 125 13.14 1.68 17.14
N PHE A 126 12.31 2.70 16.87
CA PHE A 126 11.91 3.05 15.50
C PHE A 126 11.96 4.55 15.17
N GLY A 127 12.38 5.43 16.09
CA GLY A 127 12.30 6.90 15.90
C GLY A 127 13.13 7.47 14.76
N ASN A 128 14.29 6.86 14.46
CA ASN A 128 15.25 7.45 13.52
C ASN A 128 15.07 7.02 12.05
N SER A 129 14.27 6.00 11.76
CA SER A 129 14.22 5.39 10.41
C SER A 129 13.00 5.79 9.58
N GLN A 130 11.98 6.41 10.18
CA GLN A 130 10.70 6.60 9.49
C GLN A 130 10.63 7.80 8.56
N ILE A 131 11.35 8.88 8.86
CA ILE A 131 11.25 10.12 8.06
C ILE A 131 11.71 9.88 6.62
N ASP A 132 12.79 9.13 6.42
CA ASP A 132 13.32 8.86 5.09
C ASP A 132 12.43 7.89 4.31
N ILE A 133 11.81 6.93 4.99
CA ILE A 133 10.79 6.06 4.39
C ILE A 133 9.59 6.90 3.93
N ILE A 134 9.08 7.80 4.78
CA ILE A 134 7.97 8.69 4.43
C ILE A 134 8.31 9.52 3.20
N LYS A 135 9.48 10.16 3.17
CA LYS A 135 9.92 10.97 2.02
C LYS A 135 10.00 10.13 0.75
N THR A 136 10.59 8.94 0.83
CA THR A 136 10.72 8.04 -0.32
C THR A 136 9.36 7.66 -0.89
N LEU A 137 8.40 7.31 -0.03
CA LEU A 137 7.04 6.98 -0.47
C LEU A 137 6.29 8.18 -1.06
N MET A 138 6.51 9.39 -0.53
CA MET A 138 5.92 10.60 -1.12
C MET A 138 6.47 10.87 -2.52
N VAL A 139 7.77 10.69 -2.75
CA VAL A 139 8.37 10.83 -4.09
C VAL A 139 7.80 9.82 -5.07
N ILE A 140 7.66 8.55 -4.65
CA ILE A 140 7.05 7.51 -5.48
C ILE A 140 5.58 7.86 -5.78
N PHE A 141 4.83 8.30 -4.77
CA PHE A 141 3.44 8.73 -4.95
C PHE A 141 3.33 9.89 -5.93
N GLU A 142 4.13 10.94 -5.79
CA GLU A 142 4.11 12.08 -6.70
C GLU A 142 4.43 11.66 -8.14
N THR A 143 5.41 10.78 -8.33
CA THR A 143 5.75 10.25 -9.66
C THR A 143 4.60 9.43 -10.25
N GLU A 144 4.03 8.51 -9.47
CA GLU A 144 2.96 7.63 -9.93
C GLU A 144 1.65 8.37 -10.16
N TYR A 145 1.36 9.40 -9.37
CA TYR A 145 0.12 10.16 -9.45
C TYR A 145 0.17 11.30 -10.48
N ASN A 146 1.22 12.13 -10.44
CA ASN A 146 1.28 13.32 -11.30
C ASN A 146 1.71 12.97 -12.72
N ASP A 147 2.66 12.03 -12.87
CA ASP A 147 3.27 11.74 -14.17
C ASP A 147 2.72 10.47 -14.81
N ILE A 148 2.79 9.34 -14.11
CA ILE A 148 2.45 8.03 -14.69
C ILE A 148 0.94 7.86 -14.85
N TRP A 149 0.16 8.17 -13.82
CA TRP A 149 -1.30 8.02 -13.85
C TRP A 149 -1.90 8.90 -14.94
N THR A 150 -1.53 10.18 -15.02
CA THR A 150 -2.02 11.12 -16.05
C THR A 150 -1.82 10.55 -17.45
N LYS A 151 -0.58 10.15 -17.77
CA LYS A 151 -0.24 9.58 -19.08
C LYS A 151 -1.02 8.29 -19.38
N ASN A 152 -1.07 7.37 -18.42
CA ASN A 152 -1.72 6.08 -18.61
C ASN A 152 -3.24 6.24 -18.73
N PHE A 153 -3.84 7.14 -17.96
CA PHE A 153 -5.26 7.43 -18.00
C PHE A 153 -5.66 8.05 -19.34
N GLU A 154 -4.96 9.09 -19.79
CA GLU A 154 -5.23 9.71 -21.10
C GLU A 154 -5.11 8.72 -22.25
N SER A 155 -4.04 7.91 -22.26
CA SER A 155 -3.84 6.88 -23.29
C SER A 155 -4.93 5.80 -23.25
N PHE A 156 -5.37 5.43 -22.04
CA PHE A 156 -6.44 4.46 -21.83
C PHE A 156 -7.81 5.01 -22.26
N GLU A 157 -8.10 6.27 -21.98
CA GLU A 157 -9.33 6.94 -22.41
C GLU A 157 -9.44 7.00 -23.94
N ILE A 158 -8.36 7.40 -24.62
CA ILE A 158 -8.29 7.38 -26.08
C ILE A 158 -8.52 5.97 -26.61
N TRP A 159 -7.84 4.96 -26.03
CA TRP A 159 -8.01 3.57 -26.43
C TRP A 159 -9.46 3.09 -26.27
N ILE A 160 -10.14 3.46 -25.17
CA ILE A 160 -11.57 3.11 -24.99
C ILE A 160 -12.40 3.73 -26.11
N GLN A 161 -12.22 5.02 -26.40
CA GLN A 161 -13.00 5.71 -27.43
C GLN A 161 -12.81 5.10 -28.82
N GLU A 162 -11.59 4.70 -29.16
CA GLU A 162 -11.28 4.06 -30.44
C GLU A 162 -11.84 2.62 -30.56
N ASN A 163 -12.15 1.97 -29.44
CA ASN A 163 -12.57 0.58 -29.38
C ASN A 163 -14.02 0.40 -28.86
N ASP A 164 -14.79 1.49 -28.72
CA ASP A 164 -16.11 1.50 -28.07
C ASP A 164 -17.08 0.48 -28.67
N ASP A 165 -17.24 0.49 -30.00
CA ASP A 165 -18.11 -0.46 -30.73
C ASP A 165 -17.73 -1.93 -30.47
N MET A 166 -16.43 -2.23 -30.43
CA MET A 166 -15.91 -3.58 -30.17
C MET A 166 -16.19 -3.99 -28.72
N LEU A 167 -15.98 -3.08 -27.77
CA LEU A 167 -16.18 -3.33 -26.35
C LEU A 167 -17.66 -3.60 -26.05
N GLU A 168 -18.58 -2.79 -26.60
CA GLU A 168 -20.02 -2.99 -26.45
C GLU A 168 -20.49 -4.31 -27.08
N ALA A 169 -19.95 -4.69 -28.23
CA ALA A 169 -20.27 -5.97 -28.87
C ALA A 169 -19.76 -7.20 -28.09
N SER A 170 -18.83 -7.00 -27.15
CA SER A 170 -18.16 -8.06 -26.38
C SER A 170 -18.67 -8.23 -24.93
N LYS A 171 -19.70 -7.47 -24.54
CA LYS A 171 -20.36 -7.59 -23.23
C LYS A 171 -21.07 -8.93 -23.04
#